data_AF-A0A8T1VD95-F1
#
_entry.id   AF-A0A8T1VD95-F1
#
_cell.length_a   1.000
_cell.length_b   1.000
_cell.length_c   1.000
_cell.angle_alpha   90.00
_cell.angle_beta   90.00
_cell.angle_gamma   90.00
#
_symmetry.space_group_name_H-M   'P 1'
#
loop_
_entity.id
_entity.type
_entity.pdbx_description
1 polymer ?
#
loop_
_entity_poly.entity_id
_entity_poly.type
_entity_poly.pdbx_seq_one_letter_code
_entity_poly.pdbx_strand_id
1 'polypeptide(L)'
;MERCSAPVQWRSQTEEGHVNSLFDVLDFSDQDFLAFCRSSGCTRPVQSLLHAIPTNCLITYHGSARNISDDVLILADKCTAVSRAADRTDEDYIYKYFLD
;
A
#
# COMPACT_ATOMS: atom_id res chain seq x y z
N MET A 1 -18.80 -4.71 -2.99
CA MET A 1 -17.50 -4.26 -3.56
C MET A 1 -17.02 -3.15 -2.65
N GLU A 2 -16.22 -3.49 -1.63
CA GLU A 2 -15.62 -2.50 -0.74
C GLU A 2 -14.59 -1.72 -1.56
N ARG A 3 -14.92 -0.49 -1.93
CA ARG A 3 -13.93 0.43 -2.50
C ARG A 3 -12.84 0.62 -1.45
N CYS A 4 -11.58 0.66 -1.87
CA CYS A 4 -10.53 1.36 -1.15
C CYS A 4 -10.91 2.86 -1.08
N SER A 5 -11.93 3.17 -0.30
CA SER A 5 -12.23 4.55 0.05
C SER A 5 -11.09 4.95 0.96
N ALA A 6 -10.25 5.85 0.44
CA ALA A 6 -9.34 6.60 1.25
C ALA A 6 -10.11 7.09 2.50
N PRO A 7 -9.53 7.00 3.72
CA PRO A 7 -10.14 7.49 4.95
C PRO A 7 -10.93 8.80 4.74
N VAL A 8 -11.98 9.02 5.52
CA VAL A 8 -12.86 10.19 5.35
C VAL A 8 -12.10 11.54 5.43
N GLN A 9 -10.88 11.54 6.01
CA GLN A 9 -9.94 12.67 6.06
C GLN A 9 -9.36 13.11 4.69
N TRP A 10 -9.29 12.22 3.70
CA TRP A 10 -8.66 12.45 2.39
C TRP A 10 -9.37 13.45 1.48
N ARG A 11 -10.62 13.84 1.80
CA ARG A 11 -11.38 14.79 0.98
C ARG A 11 -10.97 16.26 1.17
N SER A 12 -10.12 16.55 2.15
CA SER A 12 -10.02 17.93 2.64
C SER A 12 -8.86 18.73 2.05
N GLN A 13 -7.76 18.10 1.60
CA GLN A 13 -6.57 18.86 1.22
C GLN A 13 -5.79 18.21 0.08
N THR A 14 -5.45 19.08 -0.88
CA THR A 14 -4.48 18.96 -1.97
C THR A 14 -4.88 18.16 -3.22
N GLU A 15 -4.46 18.73 -4.35
CA GLU A 15 -4.74 18.39 -5.75
C GLU A 15 -4.95 16.90 -6.01
N GLU A 16 -5.94 16.58 -6.85
CA GLU A 16 -6.29 15.23 -7.29
C GLU A 16 -5.09 14.45 -7.84
N GLY A 17 -4.36 13.78 -6.95
CA GLY A 17 -3.76 12.49 -7.26
C GLY A 17 -4.90 11.51 -7.45
N HIS A 18 -5.51 11.48 -8.63
CA HIS A 18 -6.50 10.47 -8.97
C HIS A 18 -5.85 9.10 -8.84
N VAL A 19 -6.15 8.39 -7.75
CA VAL A 19 -5.80 6.97 -7.59
C VAL A 19 -6.65 6.19 -8.58
N ASN A 20 -6.11 5.96 -9.77
CA ASN A 20 -6.76 5.28 -10.88
C ASN A 20 -6.39 3.80 -10.92
N SER A 21 -5.29 3.43 -10.26
CA SER A 21 -4.81 2.06 -10.19
C SER A 21 -4.15 1.73 -8.87
N LEU A 22 -4.04 0.42 -8.60
CA LEU A 22 -3.21 -0.13 -7.53
C LEU A 22 -1.76 0.36 -7.61
N PHE A 23 -1.26 0.68 -8.81
CA PHE A 23 0.12 1.14 -9.02
C PHE A 23 0.38 2.54 -8.48
N ASP A 24 -0.64 3.41 -8.47
CA ASP A 24 -0.51 4.78 -7.96
C ASP A 24 -0.27 4.79 -6.43
N VAL A 25 -0.57 3.68 -5.76
CA VAL A 25 -0.31 3.48 -4.33
C VAL A 25 1.19 3.48 -4.03
N LEU A 26 2.04 3.07 -4.97
CA LEU A 26 3.50 3.10 -4.76
C LEU A 26 4.07 4.52 -4.62
N ASP A 27 3.31 5.52 -5.07
CA ASP A 27 3.64 6.94 -5.02
C ASP A 27 2.96 7.66 -3.85
N PHE A 28 2.29 6.93 -2.95
CA PHE A 28 1.69 7.50 -1.73
C PHE A 28 2.74 7.99 -0.75
N SER A 29 2.34 8.94 0.10
CA SER A 29 3.14 9.27 1.29
C SER A 29 3.17 8.08 2.25
N ASP A 30 4.21 7.99 3.09
CA ASP A 30 4.41 6.87 4.01
C ASP A 30 3.19 6.60 4.91
N GLN A 31 2.49 7.66 5.35
CA GLN A 31 1.31 7.56 6.21
C GLN A 31 0.12 6.90 5.49
N ASP A 32 -0.04 7.19 4.21
CA ASP A 32 -1.21 6.80 3.41
C ASP A 32 -0.98 5.41 2.86
N PHE A 33 0.28 5.13 2.51
CA PHE A 33 0.77 3.82 2.21
C PHE A 33 0.57 2.87 3.40
N LEU A 34 0.92 3.29 4.63
CA LEU A 34 0.65 2.49 5.83
C LEU A 34 -0.86 2.23 6.02
N ALA A 35 -1.70 3.25 5.81
CA ALA A 35 -3.16 3.10 5.90
C ALA A 35 -3.70 2.12 4.85
N PHE A 36 -3.17 2.16 3.62
CA PHE A 36 -3.46 1.19 2.57
C PHE A 36 -3.06 -0.24 3.01
N CYS A 37 -1.84 -0.42 3.52
CA CYS A 37 -1.31 -1.72 3.91
C CYS A 37 -2.05 -2.34 5.11
N ARG A 38 -2.59 -1.52 6.01
CA ARG A 38 -3.43 -1.98 7.15
C ARG A 38 -4.88 -2.28 6.75
N SER A 39 -5.32 -1.88 5.55
CA SER A 39 -6.67 -2.16 5.06
C SER A 39 -6.74 -3.53 4.38
N SER A 40 -7.38 -4.50 5.03
CA SER A 40 -7.60 -5.84 4.47
C SER A 40 -8.40 -5.82 3.16
N GLY A 41 -9.29 -4.84 2.99
CA GLY A 41 -10.03 -4.63 1.74
C GLY A 41 -9.12 -4.26 0.56
N CYS A 42 -8.01 -3.57 0.85
CA CYS A 42 -7.06 -3.12 -0.15
C CYS A 42 -5.90 -4.10 -0.40
N THR A 43 -5.49 -4.87 0.61
CA THR A 43 -4.39 -5.84 0.48
C THR A 43 -4.84 -7.21 -0.05
N ARG A 44 -6.08 -7.62 0.15
CA ARG A 44 -6.61 -8.90 -0.40
C ARG A 44 -6.52 -9.01 -1.94
N PRO A 45 -6.86 -7.97 -2.72
CA PRO A 45 -6.64 -7.98 -4.16
C PRO A 45 -5.16 -8.14 -4.53
N VAL A 46 -4.26 -7.48 -3.80
CA VAL A 46 -2.80 -7.58 -4.02
C VAL A 46 -2.31 -9.01 -3.79
N GLN A 47 -2.74 -9.64 -2.69
CA GLN A 47 -2.40 -11.04 -2.38
C GLN A 47 -2.94 -12.01 -3.43
N SER A 48 -4.17 -11.80 -3.91
CA SER A 48 -4.73 -12.60 -5.01
C SER A 48 -3.90 -12.45 -6.28
N LEU A 49 -3.45 -11.22 -6.59
CA LEU A 49 -2.67 -10.93 -7.78
C LEU A 49 -1.26 -11.52 -7.69
N LEU A 50 -0.61 -11.46 -6.53
CA LEU A 50 0.68 -12.12 -6.27
C LEU A 50 0.67 -13.60 -6.62
N HIS A 51 -0.41 -14.31 -6.27
CA HIS A 51 -0.53 -15.75 -6.51
C HIS A 51 -0.97 -16.10 -7.94
N ALA A 52 -1.63 -15.18 -8.64
CA ALA A 52 -2.21 -15.44 -9.95
C ALA A 52 -1.35 -14.92 -11.11
N ILE A 53 -0.48 -13.96 -10.87
CA ILE A 53 0.26 -13.30 -11.94
C ILE A 53 1.41 -14.19 -12.45
N PRO A 54 1.53 -14.40 -13.78
CA PRO A 54 2.70 -15.08 -14.32
C PRO A 54 3.97 -14.26 -14.06
N THR A 55 5.12 -14.94 -14.08
CA THR A 55 6.43 -14.27 -14.02
C THR A 55 6.63 -13.37 -15.23
N ASN A 56 7.16 -12.16 -15.04
CA ASN A 56 7.48 -11.17 -16.08
C ASN A 56 6.27 -10.69 -16.90
N CYS A 57 5.18 -10.31 -16.22
CA CYS A 57 4.01 -9.76 -16.85
C CYS A 57 4.24 -8.29 -17.24
N LEU A 58 4.72 -8.07 -18.47
CA LEU A 58 4.96 -6.75 -19.03
C LEU A 58 3.67 -6.16 -19.63
N ILE A 59 3.26 -5.00 -19.14
CA ILE A 59 2.17 -4.21 -19.71
C ILE A 59 2.61 -2.80 -20.04
N THR A 60 1.86 -2.13 -20.91
CA THR A 60 1.98 -0.68 -21.10
C THR A 60 0.99 0.02 -20.18
N TYR A 61 1.49 0.78 -19.21
CA TYR A 61 0.70 1.58 -18.27
C TYR A 61 1.11 3.05 -18.38
N HIS A 62 0.15 3.96 -18.61
CA HIS A 62 0.39 5.39 -18.90
C HIS A 62 1.48 5.62 -19.98
N GLY A 63 1.45 4.83 -21.04
CA GLY A 63 2.41 4.93 -22.14
C GLY A 63 3.82 4.40 -21.83
N SER A 64 4.06 3.87 -20.63
CA SER A 64 5.35 3.28 -20.22
C SER A 64 5.24 1.77 -20.04
N ALA A 65 6.27 1.02 -20.43
CA ALA A 65 6.33 -0.41 -20.14
C ALA A 65 6.61 -0.63 -18.65
N ARG A 66 5.79 -1.45 -17.99
CA ARG A 66 5.93 -1.83 -16.58
C ARG A 66 5.80 -3.34 -16.42
N ASN A 67 6.54 -3.90 -15.48
CA ASN A 67 6.43 -5.30 -15.11
C ASN A 67 5.53 -5.42 -13.89
N ILE A 68 4.28 -5.84 -14.10
CA ILE A 68 3.31 -5.97 -13.01
C ILE A 68 3.79 -6.97 -11.96
N SER A 69 4.47 -8.03 -12.39
CA SER A 69 4.99 -9.04 -11.45
C SER A 69 5.95 -8.38 -10.45
N ASP A 70 6.83 -7.51 -10.93
CA ASP A 70 7.77 -6.78 -10.09
C ASP A 70 7.05 -5.71 -9.25
N ASP A 71 6.15 -4.93 -9.85
CA ASP A 71 5.41 -3.87 -9.15
C ASP A 71 4.60 -4.41 -7.98
N VAL A 72 3.95 -5.57 -8.16
CA VAL A 72 3.14 -6.24 -7.13
C VAL A 72 4.02 -6.83 -6.02
N LEU A 73 5.19 -7.38 -6.36
CA LEU A 73 6.18 -7.84 -5.38
C LEU A 73 6.71 -6.67 -4.55
N ILE A 74 7.10 -5.57 -5.19
CA ILE A 74 7.57 -4.35 -4.54
C ILE A 74 6.50 -3.80 -3.59
N LEU A 75 5.25 -3.77 -4.02
CA LEU A 75 4.13 -3.30 -3.20
C LEU A 75 3.97 -4.16 -1.93
N ALA A 76 4.02 -5.49 -2.07
CA ALA A 76 3.87 -6.41 -0.96
C ALA A 76 5.03 -6.34 0.04
N ASP A 77 6.26 -6.25 -0.47
CA ASP A 77 7.47 -6.10 0.35
C ASP A 77 7.48 -4.77 1.09
N LYS A 78 7.15 -3.66 0.42
CA LYS A 78 7.02 -2.34 1.05
C LYS A 78 5.93 -2.35 2.12
N CYS A 79 4.77 -2.95 1.86
CA CYS A 79 3.72 -3.07 2.88
C CYS A 79 4.21 -3.83 4.11
N THR A 80 4.92 -4.93 3.91
CA THR A 80 5.50 -5.71 5.02
C THR A 80 6.51 -4.88 5.81
N ALA A 81 7.37 -4.12 5.13
CA ALA A 81 8.38 -3.27 5.77
C ALA A 81 7.76 -2.14 6.59
N VAL A 82 6.80 -1.42 6.02
CA VAL A 82 6.13 -0.27 6.65
C VAL A 82 5.24 -0.71 7.81
N SER A 83 4.52 -1.82 7.68
CA SER A 83 3.75 -2.39 8.81
C SER A 83 4.67 -2.81 9.96
N ARG A 84 5.78 -3.53 9.68
CA ARG A 84 6.76 -3.90 10.72
C ARG A 84 7.40 -2.70 11.41
N ALA A 85 7.69 -1.64 10.66
CA ALA A 85 8.24 -0.42 11.23
C ALA A 85 7.23 0.25 12.19
N ALA A 86 5.96 0.34 11.77
CA ALA A 86 4.89 0.90 12.59
C ALA A 86 4.61 0.06 13.85
N ASP A 87 4.61 -1.26 13.73
CA ASP A 87 4.38 -2.15 14.87
C ASP A 87 5.52 -2.07 15.91
N ARG A 88 6.79 -1.93 15.45
CA ARG A 88 7.93 -1.67 16.35
C ARG A 88 7.82 -0.33 17.07
N THR A 89 7.37 0.72 16.40
CA THR A 89 7.16 2.01 17.05
C THR A 89 6.04 1.97 18.09
N ASP A 90 5.00 1.17 17.84
CA ASP A 90 3.91 0.94 18.79
C ASP A 90 4.42 0.16 20.02
N GLU A 91 5.26 -0.86 19.84
CA GLU A 91 5.92 -1.58 20.94
C GLU A 91 6.82 -0.68 21.77
N ASP A 92 7.71 0.10 21.15
CA ASP A 92 8.60 1.03 21.85
C ASP A 92 7.82 2.09 22.65
N TYR A 93 6.68 2.57 22.11
CA TYR A 93 5.78 3.44 22.84
C TYR A 93 5.18 2.74 24.06
N ILE A 94 4.62 1.53 23.90
CA ILE A 94 4.05 0.74 25.00
C ILE A 94 5.10 0.55 26.12
N TYR A 95 6.31 0.10 25.80
CA TYR A 95 7.35 -0.11 26.81
C TYR A 95 7.72 1.16 27.57
N LYS A 96 7.68 2.33 26.92
CA LYS A 96 7.94 3.61 27.57
C LYS A 96 6.84 4.03 28.56
N TYR A 97 5.58 3.66 28.32
CA TYR A 97 4.47 4.03 29.21
C TYR A 97 4.19 3.02 30.34
N PHE A 98 4.69 1.78 30.24
CA PHE A 98 4.52 0.75 31.27
C PHE A 98 5.72 0.62 32.22
N LEU A 99 6.79 1.40 32.02
CA LEU A 99 7.99 1.42 32.87
C LEU A 99 8.20 2.75 33.65
N ASP A 100 7.21 3.65 33.63
CA ASP A 100 7.14 4.83 34.51
C ASP A 100 6.08 4.64 35.61
#